data_AF-A0A9D7JYI6-F1
#
_entry.id   AF-A0A9D7JYI6-F1
#
_cell.length_a   1.000
_cell.length_b   1.000
_cell.length_c   1.000
_cell.angle_alpha   90.00
_cell.angle_beta   90.00
_cell.angle_gamma   90.00
#
_symmetry.space_group_name_H-M   'P 1'
#
loop_
_entity.id
_entity.type
_entity.pdbx_description
1 polymer ?
#
loop_
_entity_poly.entity_id
_entity_poly.type
_entity_poly.pdbx_seq_one_letter_code
_entity_poly.pdbx_strand_id
1 'polypeptide(L)'
;MSKLVLHSSERSGQSNNFILFILILCCSCVNPTNREEVNDKSAEDIVEASLNAVGNKANRDKIANLVSMADCISPDGKYTTEIHTAVEGYSFFKQVYSYKPASFEAVIKKKTKGYSFSIQ
;
A
#
# COMPACT_ATOMS: atom_id res chain seq x y z
N MET A 1 24.05 16.86 -7.40
CA MET A 1 24.30 15.97 -6.26
C MET A 1 22.96 15.48 -5.74
N SER A 2 22.69 14.18 -5.91
CA SER A 2 21.87 13.35 -5.02
C SER A 2 21.95 11.93 -5.55
N LYS A 3 22.59 11.08 -4.76
CA LYS A 3 22.92 9.69 -5.03
C LYS A 3 21.90 8.87 -4.24
N LEU A 4 21.01 8.13 -4.91
CA LEU A 4 20.16 7.15 -4.26
C LEU A 4 20.60 5.77 -4.74
N VAL A 5 21.35 5.08 -3.87
CA VAL A 5 21.81 3.72 -4.05
C VAL A 5 20.77 2.81 -3.40
N LEU A 6 20.08 2.01 -4.22
CA LEU A 6 19.29 0.87 -3.74
C LEU A 6 20.08 -0.39 -4.07
N HIS A 7 20.81 -0.90 -3.08
CA HIS A 7 21.34 -2.26 -3.09
C HIS A 7 20.18 -3.20 -2.74
N SER A 8 19.71 -3.97 -3.72
CA SER A 8 18.92 -5.17 -3.49
C SER A 8 19.85 -6.38 -3.59
N SER A 9 19.91 -7.13 -2.49
CA SER A 9 20.77 -8.29 -2.25
C SER A 9 20.17 -9.53 -2.90
N GLU A 10 20.87 -10.14 -3.87
CA GLU A 10 20.59 -11.49 -4.36
C GLU A 10 21.58 -12.52 -3.79
N ARG A 11 21.00 -13.40 -2.98
CA ARG A 11 21.26 -14.84 -2.76
C ARG A 11 22.68 -15.43 -2.88
N SER A 12 23.08 -15.93 -1.71
CA SER A 12 23.53 -17.31 -1.43
C SER A 12 24.71 -17.89 -2.23
N GLY A 13 25.90 -17.64 -1.70
CA GLY A 13 27.06 -18.53 -1.85
C GLY A 13 27.13 -19.48 -0.65
N GLN A 14 26.89 -20.76 -0.94
CA GLN A 14 27.04 -21.91 -0.05
C GLN A 14 28.52 -22.31 0.05
N SER A 15 29.11 -22.38 1.25
CA SER A 15 30.14 -23.39 1.56
C SER A 15 30.38 -23.55 3.06
N ASN A 16 30.45 -24.82 3.45
CA ASN A 16 30.64 -25.40 4.78
C ASN A 16 31.83 -24.90 5.60
N ASN A 17 31.74 -25.23 6.90
CA ASN A 17 32.78 -25.23 7.94
C ASN A 17 32.95 -23.95 8.76
N PHE A 18 32.25 -23.87 9.88
CA PHE A 18 32.91 -23.66 11.18
C PHE A 18 32.01 -24.13 12.32
N ILE A 19 31.93 -25.46 12.48
CA ILE A 19 31.59 -26.11 13.74
C ILE A 19 32.72 -25.75 14.72
N LEU A 20 32.67 -24.56 15.33
CA LEU A 20 33.52 -24.21 16.47
C LEU A 20 33.11 -22.91 17.20
N PHE A 21 31.82 -22.70 17.43
CA PHE A 21 31.34 -21.75 18.46
C PHE A 21 30.27 -22.37 19.37
N ILE A 22 30.27 -23.70 19.45
CA ILE A 22 29.70 -24.46 20.57
C ILE A 22 30.75 -24.39 21.67
N LEU A 23 30.70 -23.40 22.58
CA LEU A 23 31.31 -23.43 23.94
C LEU A 23 31.42 -22.06 24.62
N ILE A 24 30.59 -21.06 24.28
CA ILE A 24 30.58 -19.81 25.05
C ILE A 24 29.17 -19.46 25.47
N LEU A 25 28.98 -19.54 26.80
CA LEU A 25 27.97 -18.87 27.61
C LEU A 25 26.56 -19.48 27.62
N CYS A 26 26.42 -20.47 28.50
CA CYS A 26 25.25 -20.62 29.37
C CYS A 26 25.01 -19.34 30.20
N CYS A 27 24.70 -18.22 29.54
CA CYS A 27 24.06 -17.07 30.16
C CYS A 27 22.56 -17.34 30.13
N SER A 28 22.04 -17.77 31.28
CA SER A 28 20.66 -17.58 31.72
C SER A 28 19.67 -17.19 30.62
N CYS A 29 18.99 -18.19 30.04
CA CYS A 29 17.68 -17.95 29.43
C CYS A 29 16.68 -17.59 30.55
N VAL A 30 16.84 -16.41 31.16
CA VAL A 30 15.68 -15.66 31.64
C VAL A 30 14.91 -15.38 30.38
N ASN A 31 13.79 -16.08 30.14
CA ASN A 31 12.84 -15.66 29.13
C ASN A 31 12.50 -14.20 29.47
N PRO A 32 12.92 -13.20 28.67
CA PRO A 32 12.16 -11.98 28.70
C PRO A 32 10.83 -12.38 28.09
N THR A 33 9.79 -12.50 28.92
CA THR A 33 8.41 -12.34 28.46
C THR A 33 8.21 -10.88 28.04
N ASN A 34 9.05 -10.39 27.13
CA ASN A 34 8.66 -9.34 26.23
C ASN A 34 7.83 -10.05 25.17
N ARG A 35 6.59 -10.39 25.54
CA ARG A 35 5.53 -10.29 24.55
C ARG A 35 5.63 -8.83 24.11
N GLU A 36 6.21 -8.58 22.95
CA GLU A 36 5.78 -7.41 22.19
C GLU A 36 4.26 -7.48 22.23
N GLU A 37 3.62 -6.51 22.89
CA GLU A 37 2.21 -6.27 22.66
C GLU A 37 2.09 -6.12 21.15
N VAL A 38 1.61 -7.18 20.51
CA VAL A 38 1.10 -7.08 19.15
C VAL A 38 0.02 -6.03 19.30
N ASN A 39 0.35 -4.80 18.88
CA ASN A 39 -0.55 -3.67 18.85
C ASN A 39 -1.59 -4.02 17.78
N ASP A 40 -2.52 -4.89 18.15
CA ASP A 40 -3.55 -5.46 17.32
C ASP A 40 -4.61 -4.39 17.13
N LYS A 41 -4.21 -3.33 16.40
CA LYS A 41 -5.13 -2.28 16.00
C LYS A 41 -6.18 -2.90 15.12
N SER A 42 -7.44 -2.66 15.46
CA SER A 42 -8.53 -3.13 14.62
C SER A 42 -8.43 -2.51 13.22
N ALA A 43 -9.06 -3.17 12.23
CA ALA A 43 -9.12 -2.62 10.88
C ALA A 43 -9.78 -1.23 10.89
N GLU A 44 -10.76 -1.04 11.76
CA GLU A 44 -11.45 0.22 12.01
C GLU A 44 -10.48 1.31 12.49
N ASP A 45 -9.61 1.00 13.46
CA ASP A 45 -8.61 1.95 13.98
C ASP A 45 -7.62 2.37 12.90
N ILE A 46 -7.21 1.44 12.03
CA ILE A 46 -6.30 1.71 10.92
C ILE A 46 -6.96 2.65 9.90
N VAL A 47 -8.22 2.38 9.56
CA VAL A 47 -9.00 3.22 8.64
C VAL A 47 -9.20 4.61 9.23
N GLU A 48 -9.59 4.71 10.51
CA GLU A 48 -9.79 5.99 11.17
C GLU A 48 -8.50 6.81 11.26
N ALA A 49 -7.38 6.19 11.63
CA ALA A 49 -6.08 6.85 11.66
C ALA A 49 -5.68 7.38 10.27
N SER A 50 -5.91 6.58 9.23
CA SER A 50 -5.64 6.97 7.84
C SER A 50 -6.50 8.16 7.40
N LEU A 51 -7.81 8.14 7.73
CA LEU A 51 -8.71 9.24 7.43
C LEU A 51 -8.31 10.52 8.17
N ASN A 52 -7.86 10.40 9.42
CA ASN A 52 -7.42 11.54 10.24
C ASN A 52 -6.13 12.18 9.71
N ALA A 53 -5.25 11.42 9.06
CA ALA A 53 -4.08 11.97 8.37
C ALA A 53 -4.46 12.84 7.16
N VAL A 54 -5.59 12.57 6.50
CA VAL A 54 -6.08 13.36 5.35
C VAL A 54 -6.65 14.72 5.79
N GLY A 55 -7.17 14.82 7.01
CA GLY A 55 -7.75 16.06 7.56
C GLY A 55 -8.81 15.73 8.61
N ASN A 56 -9.41 16.72 9.28
CA ASN A 56 -10.43 16.44 10.29
C ASN A 56 -11.78 16.00 9.67
N LYS A 57 -12.58 15.23 10.44
CA LYS A 57 -13.87 14.70 9.98
C LYS A 57 -14.82 15.78 9.47
N ALA A 58 -14.96 16.89 10.19
CA ALA A 58 -15.89 17.96 9.84
C ALA A 58 -15.60 18.59 8.46
N ASN A 59 -14.33 18.63 8.05
CA ASN A 59 -13.94 19.09 6.72
C ASN A 59 -14.12 17.99 5.66
N ARG A 60 -13.75 16.74 5.98
CA ARG A 60 -13.93 15.60 5.08
C ARG A 60 -15.40 15.36 4.73
N ASP A 61 -16.31 15.47 5.70
CA ASP A 61 -17.74 15.27 5.50
C ASP A 61 -18.39 16.31 4.56
N LYS A 62 -17.73 17.47 4.33
CA LYS A 62 -18.19 18.50 3.39
C LYS A 62 -17.79 18.21 1.94
N ILE A 63 -16.92 17.23 1.70
CA ILE A 63 -16.44 16.89 0.37
C ILE A 63 -17.54 16.14 -0.37
N ALA A 64 -18.21 16.83 -1.29
CA ALA A 64 -19.29 16.23 -2.07
C ALA A 64 -18.76 15.40 -3.25
N ASN A 65 -17.71 15.90 -3.90
CA ASN A 65 -17.11 15.30 -5.08
C ASN A 65 -15.60 15.34 -4.94
N LEU A 66 -14.94 14.26 -5.34
CA LEU A 66 -13.49 14.20 -5.45
C LEU A 66 -13.12 13.79 -6.88
N VAL A 67 -12.39 14.68 -7.54
CA VAL A 67 -11.82 14.48 -8.87
C VAL A 67 -10.30 14.43 -8.70
N SER A 68 -9.68 13.39 -9.23
CA SER A 68 -8.23 13.20 -9.20
C SER A 68 -7.74 12.79 -10.58
N MET A 69 -6.65 13.41 -11.02
CA MET A 69 -5.97 13.08 -12.26
C MET A 69 -4.48 12.94 -11.97
N ALA A 70 -3.85 11.93 -12.58
CA ALA A 70 -2.43 11.68 -12.41
C ALA A 70 -1.80 11.20 -13.72
N ASP A 71 -0.62 11.75 -14.02
CA ASP A 71 0.29 11.21 -15.03
C ASP A 71 1.23 10.21 -14.36
N CYS A 72 1.32 9.02 -14.93
CA CYS A 72 2.02 7.89 -14.33
C CYS A 72 3.00 7.24 -15.32
N ILE A 73 3.99 6.53 -14.78
CA ILE A 73 5.00 5.80 -15.52
C ILE A 73 5.00 4.35 -15.03
N SER A 74 4.87 3.41 -15.95
CA SER A 74 5.03 1.97 -15.75
C SER A 74 6.27 1.48 -16.52
N PRO A 75 6.77 0.25 -16.25
CA PRO A 75 7.87 -0.32 -17.03
C PRO A 75 7.63 -0.33 -18.55
N ASP A 76 6.38 -0.52 -18.96
CA ASP A 76 5.99 -0.62 -20.38
C ASP A 76 5.75 0.75 -21.03
N GLY A 77 5.66 1.82 -20.24
CA GLY A 77 5.45 3.18 -20.73
C GLY A 77 4.56 4.04 -19.83
N LYS A 78 4.14 5.18 -20.37
CA LYS A 78 3.34 6.17 -19.65
C LYS A 78 1.86 5.80 -19.68
N TYR A 79 1.14 6.26 -18.66
CA TYR A 79 -0.32 6.18 -18.63
C TYR A 79 -0.89 7.33 -17.81
N THR A 80 -2.14 7.68 -18.07
CA THR A 80 -2.89 8.64 -17.25
C THR A 80 -3.98 7.91 -16.48
N THR A 81 -4.27 8.37 -15.27
CA THR A 81 -5.39 7.89 -14.45
C THR A 81 -6.31 9.05 -14.12
N GLU A 82 -7.61 8.83 -14.28
CA GLU A 82 -8.67 9.78 -13.95
C GLU A 82 -9.68 9.08 -13.05
N ILE A 83 -9.99 9.71 -11.92
CA ILE A 83 -10.90 9.18 -10.90
C ILE A 83 -11.89 10.26 -10.50
N HIS A 84 -13.19 10.00 -10.68
CA HIS A 84 -14.26 10.83 -10.14
C HIS A 84 -15.04 10.02 -9.11
N THR A 85 -15.30 10.61 -7.95
CA THR A 85 -16.17 10.01 -6.92
C THR A 85 -17.13 11.07 -6.39
N ALA A 86 -18.37 10.66 -6.12
CA ALA A 86 -19.41 11.53 -5.57
C ALA A 86 -20.13 10.85 -4.41
N VAL A 87 -20.65 11.63 -3.45
CA VAL A 87 -21.30 11.10 -2.22
C VAL A 87 -22.47 10.16 -2.51
N GLU A 88 -23.14 10.36 -3.64
CA GLU A 88 -24.29 9.54 -4.07
C GLU A 88 -23.89 8.13 -4.54
N GLY A 89 -22.63 7.74 -4.35
CA GLY A 89 -22.12 6.43 -4.71
C GLY A 89 -21.83 6.27 -6.19
N TYR A 90 -21.60 7.39 -6.88
CA TYR A 90 -21.03 7.38 -8.22
C TYR A 90 -19.51 7.30 -8.12
N SER A 91 -18.90 6.42 -8.91
CA SER A 91 -17.46 6.35 -9.09
C SER A 91 -17.13 6.05 -10.55
N PHE A 92 -16.22 6.84 -11.12
CA PHE A 92 -15.67 6.67 -12.45
C PHE A 92 -14.17 6.50 -12.32
N PHE A 93 -13.63 5.51 -13.01
CA PHE A 93 -12.21 5.25 -13.09
C PHE A 93 -11.83 5.04 -14.55
N LYS A 94 -10.80 5.73 -15.02
CA LYS A 94 -10.27 5.58 -16.37
C LYS A 94 -8.76 5.57 -16.37
N GLN A 95 -8.20 4.68 -17.19
CA GLN A 95 -6.78 4.66 -17.51
C GLN A 95 -6.56 4.66 -19.02
N VAL A 96 -5.68 5.54 -19.48
CA VAL A 96 -5.26 5.63 -20.89
C VAL A 96 -3.76 5.39 -20.95
N TYR A 97 -3.34 4.51 -21.84
CA TYR A 97 -1.97 4.02 -21.93
C TYR A 97 -1.28 4.54 -23.19
N SER A 98 0.00 4.87 -23.12
CA SER A 98 0.78 5.28 -24.30
C SER A 98 1.20 4.09 -25.17
N TYR A 99 1.18 2.88 -24.61
CA TYR A 99 1.80 1.68 -25.19
C TYR A 99 0.80 0.58 -25.58
N LYS A 100 -0.49 0.76 -25.24
CA LYS A 100 -1.56 -0.12 -25.73
C LYS A 100 -2.78 0.72 -26.12
N PRO A 101 -3.49 0.34 -27.20
CA PRO A 101 -4.59 1.14 -27.72
C PRO A 101 -5.85 1.08 -26.83
N ALA A 102 -6.01 0.02 -26.04
CA ALA A 102 -7.17 -0.14 -25.17
C ALA A 102 -7.04 0.69 -23.90
N SER A 103 -8.02 1.55 -23.64
CA SER A 103 -8.24 2.13 -22.31
C SER A 103 -8.89 1.11 -21.38
N PHE A 104 -8.71 1.32 -20.08
CA PHE A 104 -9.50 0.63 -19.06
C PHE A 104 -10.46 1.64 -18.44
N GLU A 105 -11.74 1.29 -18.37
CA GLU A 105 -12.78 2.15 -17.79
C GLU A 105 -13.70 1.33 -16.90
N ALA A 106 -14.01 1.86 -15.72
CA ALA A 106 -14.95 1.28 -14.78
C ALA A 106 -15.90 2.35 -14.26
N VAL A 107 -17.21 2.06 -14.28
CA VAL A 107 -18.24 2.96 -13.77
C VAL A 107 -19.09 2.21 -12.76
N ILE A 108 -19.16 2.76 -11.55
CA ILE A 108 -20.00 2.26 -10.48
C ILE A 108 -21.03 3.34 -10.19
N LYS A 109 -22.31 2.94 -10.20
CA LYS A 109 -23.44 3.84 -9.96
C LYS A 109 -24.15 3.42 -8.68
N LYS A 110 -24.53 4.41 -7.87
CA LYS A 110 -25.39 4.24 -6.68
C LYS A 110 -24.87 3.20 -5.67
N LYS A 111 -23.54 3.06 -5.52
CA LYS A 111 -22.95 2.25 -4.45
C LYS A 111 -22.24 3.13 -3.44
N THR A 112 -22.79 3.19 -2.24
CA THR A 112 -22.28 3.99 -1.12
C THR A 112 -21.33 3.22 -0.20
N LYS A 113 -20.98 1.97 -0.56
CA LYS A 113 -20.04 1.11 0.17
C LYS A 113 -18.89 0.69 -0.74
N GLY A 114 -17.73 0.40 -0.13
CA GLY A 114 -16.52 0.00 -0.83
C GLY A 114 -16.72 -1.21 -1.75
N TYR A 115 -15.85 -1.33 -2.76
CA TYR A 115 -15.86 -2.41 -3.73
C TYR A 115 -14.44 -2.97 -3.90
N SER A 116 -14.35 -4.26 -4.22
CA SER A 116 -13.11 -4.92 -4.60
C SER A 116 -13.27 -5.50 -5.99
N PHE A 117 -12.30 -5.26 -6.87
CA PHE A 117 -12.20 -5.99 -8.13
C PHE A 117 -11.24 -7.15 -7.94
N SER A 118 -11.62 -8.33 -8.40
CA SER A 118 -10.73 -9.49 -8.52
C SER A 118 -10.48 -9.73 -10.00
N ILE A 119 -9.22 -9.74 -10.41
CA ILE A 119 -8.84 -10.10 -11.77
C ILE A 119 -8.80 -11.63 -11.81
N GLN A 120 -9.64 -12.22 -12.65
CA GLN A 120 -9.63 -13.66 -12.98
C GLN A 120 -8.69 -13.92 -14.16
#